data_AF-A0A9W5ZY10-F1
#
_entry.id   AF-A0A9W5ZY10-F1
#
_cell.length_a   1.000
_cell.length_b   1.000
_cell.length_c   1.000
_cell.angle_alpha   90.00
_cell.angle_beta   90.00
_cell.angle_gamma   90.00
#
_symmetry.space_group_name_H-M   'P 1'
#
loop_
_entity.id
_entity.type
_entity.pdbx_description
1 polymer ?
#
loop_
_entity_poly.entity_id
_entity_poly.type
_entity_poly.pdbx_seq_one_letter_code
_entity_poly.pdbx_strand_id
1 'polypeptide(L)'
;MVWKYLDSPELYHSSYRLEWGSKIAKLLDHAKVPYVAWGDLMNVHMVMHIVTNRALCFVVPDDRLDAAIRALRIAGFPENPCQVSFCDWASPPKNRMPNPWPDHHFHHYQEVKDLVWSGTYTVCYPIGLVRKSQWLWLLPDLPLDFPEPNDPNFMLSTDRRLPDWDMEGFGNSFYPIKLLTPARWIESLFCQEIRDSSLTDDLSEPWHRPVKDFHERLARLLHPELFHVDLIQQPFRTFYKLNTNWRPLSFPLMELLMARLWEEWQKAGSMPNPVFPFDIERHKQNVEKFKQAFPYSDNKLSEILRNGV
;
A
#
# COMPACT_ATOMS: atom_id res chain seq x y z
N MET A 1 -11.12 -25.43 11.30
CA MET A 1 -12.54 -25.19 11.01
C MET A 1 -12.76 -23.69 10.81
N VAL A 2 -12.39 -23.12 9.65
CA VAL A 2 -12.65 -21.70 9.27
C VAL A 2 -12.62 -21.55 7.73
N TRP A 3 -13.58 -22.15 7.01
CA TRP A 3 -13.72 -21.94 5.54
C TRP A 3 -15.18 -21.95 5.07
N LYS A 4 -16.14 -21.74 5.98
CA LYS A 4 -17.59 -21.83 5.70
C LYS A 4 -18.27 -20.46 5.48
N TYR A 5 -17.51 -19.39 5.36
CA TYR A 5 -18.03 -18.02 5.19
C TYR A 5 -17.46 -17.29 3.96
N LEU A 6 -16.88 -18.03 3.00
CA LEU A 6 -16.60 -17.47 1.68
C LEU A 6 -17.83 -17.78 0.81
N ASP A 7 -18.65 -16.77 0.56
CA ASP A 7 -19.77 -16.84 -0.39
C ASP A 7 -19.24 -17.00 -1.84
N SER A 8 -20.12 -17.11 -2.83
CA SER A 8 -19.77 -17.32 -4.25
C SER A 8 -18.82 -16.23 -4.83
N PRO A 9 -17.85 -16.58 -5.72
CA PRO A 9 -16.97 -15.65 -6.46
C PRO A 9 -17.68 -14.45 -7.13
N GLU A 10 -18.96 -14.62 -7.49
CA GLU A 10 -19.80 -13.63 -8.15
C GLU A 10 -20.17 -12.44 -7.25
N LEU A 11 -20.02 -12.58 -5.93
CA LEU A 11 -20.28 -11.53 -4.92
C LEU A 11 -19.03 -10.70 -4.56
N TYR A 12 -17.86 -11.02 -5.11
CA TYR A 12 -16.60 -10.37 -4.72
C TYR A 12 -16.22 -9.20 -5.62
N HIS A 13 -16.16 -8.00 -5.05
CA HIS A 13 -15.47 -6.87 -5.68
C HIS A 13 -13.95 -7.09 -5.85
N SER A 14 -13.35 -8.09 -5.19
CA SER A 14 -11.92 -8.42 -5.32
C SER A 14 -11.57 -9.09 -6.65
N SER A 15 -12.44 -9.96 -7.20
CA SER A 15 -12.20 -10.59 -8.51
C SER A 15 -12.10 -9.52 -9.61
N TYR A 16 -12.92 -8.48 -9.54
CA TYR A 16 -12.83 -7.31 -10.42
C TYR A 16 -11.45 -6.63 -10.32
N ARG A 17 -10.95 -6.36 -9.11
CA ARG A 17 -9.66 -5.67 -8.93
C ARG A 17 -8.52 -6.49 -9.49
N LEU A 18 -8.56 -7.80 -9.29
CA LEU A 18 -7.56 -8.72 -9.81
C LEU A 18 -7.64 -8.83 -11.33
N GLU A 19 -8.84 -8.95 -11.89
CA GLU A 19 -9.05 -9.00 -13.34
C GLU A 19 -8.52 -7.73 -14.02
N TRP A 20 -8.99 -6.55 -13.59
CA TRP A 20 -8.58 -5.29 -14.22
C TRP A 20 -7.15 -4.89 -13.88
N GLY A 21 -6.72 -5.13 -12.65
CA GLY A 21 -5.32 -5.01 -12.25
C GLY A 21 -4.40 -5.83 -13.16
N SER A 22 -4.79 -7.07 -13.48
CA SER A 22 -4.03 -7.95 -14.37
C SER A 22 -3.99 -7.47 -15.82
N LYS A 23 -5.10 -6.90 -16.33
CA LYS A 23 -5.16 -6.32 -17.68
C LYS A 23 -4.23 -5.12 -17.81
N ILE A 24 -4.19 -4.26 -16.79
CA ILE A 24 -3.30 -3.09 -16.74
C ILE A 24 -1.84 -3.54 -16.59
N ALA A 25 -1.57 -4.48 -15.69
CA ALA A 25 -0.26 -5.12 -15.53
C ALA A 25 0.29 -5.63 -16.87
N LYS A 26 -0.50 -6.43 -17.60
CA LYS A 26 -0.14 -6.94 -18.93
C LYS A 26 0.20 -5.83 -19.92
N LEU A 27 -0.57 -4.74 -19.88
CA LEU A 27 -0.37 -3.60 -20.74
C LEU A 27 0.95 -2.87 -20.41
N LEU A 28 1.24 -2.64 -19.14
CA LEU A 28 2.51 -2.02 -18.71
C LEU A 28 3.71 -2.90 -19.07
N ASP A 29 3.59 -4.23 -18.93
CA ASP A 29 4.63 -5.19 -19.32
C ASP A 29 4.87 -5.20 -20.84
N HIS A 30 3.81 -5.17 -21.65
CA HIS A 30 3.93 -5.01 -23.11
C HIS A 30 4.57 -3.67 -23.50
N ALA A 31 4.25 -2.60 -22.78
CA ALA A 31 4.82 -1.26 -22.98
C ALA A 31 6.24 -1.11 -22.40
N LYS A 32 6.81 -2.16 -21.79
CA LYS A 32 8.13 -2.16 -21.16
C LYS A 32 8.26 -1.08 -20.08
N VAL A 33 7.22 -0.95 -19.27
CA VAL A 33 7.18 -0.07 -18.10
C VAL A 33 7.31 -0.92 -16.83
N PRO A 34 8.38 -0.76 -16.05
CA PRO A 34 8.47 -1.39 -14.73
C PRO A 34 7.37 -0.87 -13.81
N TYR A 35 6.78 -1.74 -13.00
CA TYR A 35 5.76 -1.35 -12.03
C TYR A 35 5.70 -2.35 -10.87
N VAL A 36 5.01 -1.94 -9.80
CA VAL A 36 4.44 -2.84 -8.80
C VAL A 36 3.06 -2.36 -8.39
N ALA A 37 2.18 -3.28 -7.97
CA ALA A 37 0.90 -2.93 -7.37
C ALA A 37 1.07 -2.14 -6.07
N TRP A 38 0.13 -1.25 -5.79
CA TRP A 38 0.08 -0.46 -4.55
C TRP A 38 -1.35 -0.19 -4.10
N GLY A 39 -1.53 0.37 -2.90
CA GLY A 39 -2.85 0.69 -2.35
C GLY A 39 -3.77 -0.53 -2.30
N ASP A 40 -5.05 -0.35 -2.66
CA ASP A 40 -6.04 -1.43 -2.61
C ASP A 40 -5.71 -2.62 -3.53
N LEU A 41 -5.04 -2.39 -4.66
CA LEU A 41 -4.60 -3.47 -5.53
C LEU A 41 -3.51 -4.32 -4.88
N MET A 42 -2.68 -3.75 -4.01
CA MET A 42 -1.74 -4.53 -3.20
C MET A 42 -2.44 -5.17 -2.00
N ASN A 43 -3.32 -4.42 -1.33
CA ASN A 43 -4.00 -4.87 -0.11
C ASN A 43 -4.93 -6.06 -0.35
N VAL A 44 -5.50 -6.22 -1.54
CA VAL A 44 -6.32 -7.40 -1.89
C VAL A 44 -5.54 -8.70 -1.74
N HIS A 45 -4.22 -8.67 -1.94
CA HIS A 45 -3.33 -9.83 -1.80
C HIS A 45 -2.83 -10.03 -0.36
N MET A 46 -2.84 -8.99 0.47
CA MET A 46 -2.19 -9.01 1.80
C MET A 46 -3.17 -9.08 2.96
N VAL A 47 -4.36 -8.50 2.81
CA VAL A 47 -5.27 -8.27 3.95
C VAL A 47 -6.53 -9.14 3.87
N MET A 48 -6.85 -9.66 2.66
CA MET A 48 -8.07 -10.40 2.38
C MET A 48 -9.35 -9.66 2.86
N HIS A 49 -9.33 -8.32 2.91
CA HIS A 49 -10.47 -7.52 3.35
C HIS A 49 -11.32 -7.05 2.16
N ILE A 50 -12.62 -7.28 2.26
CA ILE A 50 -13.60 -7.03 1.19
C ILE A 50 -14.00 -5.54 1.13
N VAL A 51 -13.79 -4.79 2.21
CA VAL A 51 -14.29 -3.43 2.36
C VAL A 51 -13.14 -2.43 2.43
N THR A 52 -12.63 -1.98 1.27
CA THR A 52 -11.92 -0.69 1.06
C THR A 52 -11.99 -0.35 -0.44
N ASN A 53 -11.33 0.72 -0.88
CA ASN A 53 -11.63 1.50 -2.08
C ASN A 53 -11.52 0.74 -3.42
N ARG A 54 -12.09 1.33 -4.47
CA ARG A 54 -12.16 0.76 -5.83
C ARG A 54 -10.93 1.05 -6.69
N ALA A 55 -9.94 1.73 -6.13
CA ALA A 55 -8.79 2.23 -6.86
C ALA A 55 -7.78 1.12 -7.21
N LEU A 56 -7.25 1.18 -8.43
CA LEU A 56 -6.16 0.34 -8.91
C LEU A 56 -4.90 1.19 -8.98
N CYS A 57 -3.98 1.03 -8.03
CA CYS A 57 -2.75 1.84 -7.97
C CYS A 57 -1.53 1.04 -8.40
N PHE A 58 -0.68 1.68 -9.20
CA PHE A 58 0.60 1.16 -9.65
C PHE A 58 1.70 2.16 -9.34
N VAL A 59 2.75 1.71 -8.64
CA VAL A 59 3.98 2.50 -8.53
C VAL A 59 4.81 2.28 -9.78
N VAL A 60 5.29 3.36 -10.38
CA VAL A 60 6.16 3.33 -11.57
C VAL A 60 7.43 4.14 -11.33
N PRO A 61 8.56 3.80 -11.96
CA PRO A 61 9.75 4.64 -11.94
C PRO A 61 9.46 6.02 -12.49
N ASP A 62 10.06 7.05 -11.87
CA ASP A 62 9.85 8.45 -12.21
C ASP A 62 10.13 8.78 -13.68
N ASP A 63 11.19 8.20 -14.24
CA ASP A 63 11.62 8.33 -15.64
C ASP A 63 10.72 7.57 -16.62
N ARG A 64 9.83 6.70 -16.10
CA ARG A 64 8.90 5.87 -16.88
C ARG A 64 7.44 6.27 -16.73
N LEU A 65 7.13 7.25 -15.88
CA LEU A 65 5.76 7.72 -15.67
C LEU A 65 5.10 8.15 -16.98
N ASP A 66 5.78 8.94 -17.81
CA ASP A 66 5.22 9.38 -19.10
C ASP A 66 4.97 8.22 -20.07
N ALA A 67 5.80 7.16 -20.02
CA ALA A 67 5.58 5.96 -20.82
C ALA A 67 4.36 5.18 -20.34
N ALA A 68 4.16 5.08 -19.02
CA ALA A 68 2.98 4.48 -18.41
C ALA A 68 1.69 5.23 -18.80
N ILE A 69 1.73 6.57 -18.72
CA ILE A 69 0.62 7.45 -19.12
C ILE A 69 0.28 7.23 -20.60
N ARG A 70 1.29 7.23 -21.49
CA ARG A 70 1.07 6.98 -22.93
C ARG A 70 0.48 5.59 -23.19
N ALA A 71 0.95 4.56 -22.48
CA ALA A 71 0.44 3.21 -22.66
C ALA A 71 -1.05 3.12 -22.31
N LEU A 72 -1.46 3.67 -21.17
CA LEU A 72 -2.87 3.68 -20.76
C LEU A 72 -3.76 4.52 -21.69
N ARG A 73 -3.24 5.65 -22.18
CA ARG A 73 -3.95 6.48 -23.15
C ARG A 73 -4.16 5.77 -24.49
N ILE A 74 -3.13 5.09 -25.01
CA ILE A 74 -3.23 4.29 -26.26
C ILE A 74 -4.22 3.13 -26.07
N ALA A 75 -4.32 2.58 -24.87
CA ALA A 75 -5.31 1.56 -24.52
C ALA A 75 -6.76 2.08 -24.48
N GLY A 76 -6.96 3.39 -24.60
CA GLY A 76 -8.27 4.02 -24.60
C GLY A 76 -8.87 4.26 -23.21
N PHE A 77 -8.08 4.20 -22.14
CA PHE A 77 -8.59 4.58 -20.82
C PHE A 77 -8.83 6.10 -20.77
N PRO A 78 -10.04 6.57 -20.41
CA PRO A 78 -10.33 7.99 -20.29
C PRO A 78 -9.69 8.63 -19.06
N GLU A 79 -9.25 9.89 -19.20
CA GLU A 79 -8.82 10.77 -18.10
C GLU A 79 -9.98 11.64 -17.58
N ASN A 80 -11.06 11.76 -18.37
CA ASN A 80 -12.20 12.61 -18.07
C ASN A 80 -13.53 11.91 -18.47
N PRO A 81 -14.65 12.25 -17.80
CA PRO A 81 -14.76 13.23 -16.73
C PRO A 81 -14.40 12.66 -15.35
N CYS A 82 -13.46 13.29 -14.65
CA CYS A 82 -13.17 13.00 -13.25
C CYS A 82 -14.15 13.78 -12.36
N GLN A 83 -15.16 13.10 -11.81
CA GLN A 83 -16.22 13.72 -11.01
C GLN A 83 -16.24 13.19 -9.58
N VAL A 84 -16.49 14.09 -8.62
CA VAL A 84 -16.49 13.80 -7.17
C VAL A 84 -17.51 12.73 -6.77
N SER A 85 -18.61 12.60 -7.52
CA SER A 85 -19.61 11.56 -7.30
C SER A 85 -19.14 10.15 -7.67
N PHE A 86 -18.02 10.02 -8.40
CA PHE A 86 -17.60 8.74 -8.99
C PHE A 86 -16.13 8.39 -8.74
N CYS A 87 -15.24 9.36 -8.57
CA CYS A 87 -13.80 9.14 -8.39
C CYS A 87 -13.29 9.78 -7.09
N ASP A 88 -12.67 8.97 -6.24
CA ASP A 88 -12.08 9.42 -4.97
C ASP A 88 -10.92 10.41 -5.15
N TRP A 89 -10.36 10.49 -6.35
CA TRP A 89 -9.31 11.45 -6.71
C TRP A 89 -9.83 12.71 -7.44
N ALA A 90 -11.15 12.84 -7.65
CA ALA A 90 -11.74 14.03 -8.27
C ALA A 90 -11.74 15.25 -7.35
N SER A 91 -11.48 15.08 -6.06
CA SER A 91 -11.26 16.17 -5.13
C SER A 91 -10.33 15.71 -4.01
N PRO A 92 -9.44 16.59 -3.52
CA PRO A 92 -8.62 16.29 -2.35
C PRO A 92 -9.50 15.77 -1.22
N PRO A 93 -9.12 14.68 -0.53
CA PRO A 93 -10.05 14.05 0.39
C PRO A 93 -10.28 15.00 1.58
N LYS A 94 -11.55 15.27 1.89
CA LYS A 94 -11.96 16.05 3.07
C LYS A 94 -11.84 15.26 4.38
N ASN A 95 -11.72 13.93 4.29
CA ASN A 95 -11.33 13.00 5.34
C ASN A 95 -10.39 12.00 4.68
N ARG A 96 -9.07 12.14 4.91
CA ARG A 96 -8.06 11.39 4.18
C ARG A 96 -7.92 10.00 4.80
N MET A 97 -8.62 9.02 4.24
CA MET A 97 -8.17 7.64 4.38
C MET A 97 -6.74 7.53 3.81
N PRO A 98 -5.89 6.66 4.36
CA PRO A 98 -4.52 6.44 3.90
C PRO A 98 -4.53 5.74 2.53
N ASN A 99 -4.85 6.52 1.49
CA ASN A 99 -4.95 6.07 0.12
C ASN A 99 -3.90 6.78 -0.73
N PRO A 100 -3.25 6.07 -1.66
CA PRO A 100 -2.33 6.70 -2.57
C PRO A 100 -2.97 7.83 -3.34
N TRP A 101 -2.28 8.96 -3.43
CA TRP A 101 -2.67 10.10 -4.26
C TRP A 101 -1.81 10.09 -5.53
N PRO A 102 -2.40 9.82 -6.71
CA PRO A 102 -1.64 9.62 -7.91
C PRO A 102 -1.19 10.92 -8.56
N ASP A 103 -0.01 10.86 -9.20
CA ASP A 103 0.50 11.91 -10.08
C ASP A 103 -0.34 12.04 -11.35
N HIS A 104 -0.87 10.90 -11.82
CA HIS A 104 -1.77 10.85 -12.96
C HIS A 104 -2.74 9.68 -12.79
N HIS A 105 -3.99 9.86 -13.18
CA HIS A 105 -4.97 8.78 -13.10
C HIS A 105 -5.91 8.75 -14.29
N PHE A 106 -6.44 7.55 -14.53
CA PHE A 106 -7.43 7.23 -15.55
C PHE A 106 -8.66 6.61 -14.90
N HIS A 107 -9.67 6.32 -15.71
CA HIS A 107 -10.91 5.72 -15.25
C HIS A 107 -11.26 4.49 -16.08
N HIS A 108 -11.75 3.45 -15.41
CA HIS A 108 -12.52 2.40 -16.06
C HIS A 108 -13.96 2.47 -15.55
N TYR A 109 -14.90 2.59 -16.48
CA TYR A 109 -16.33 2.63 -16.16
C TYR A 109 -16.98 1.29 -16.50
N GLN A 110 -17.76 0.76 -15.56
CA GLN A 110 -18.52 -0.46 -15.75
C GLN A 110 -19.99 -0.22 -15.38
N GLU A 111 -20.90 -0.67 -16.22
CA GLU A 111 -22.31 -0.76 -15.85
C GLU A 111 -22.54 -1.99 -14.98
N VAL A 112 -23.07 -1.75 -13.77
CA VAL A 112 -23.38 -2.78 -12.79
C VAL A 112 -24.90 -2.81 -12.61
N LYS A 113 -25.48 -4.02 -12.66
CA LYS A 113 -26.89 -4.24 -12.34
C LYS A 113 -27.06 -4.27 -10.83
N ASP A 114 -27.92 -3.41 -10.31
CA ASP A 114 -28.37 -3.46 -8.93
C ASP A 114 -29.38 -4.59 -8.79
N LEU A 115 -28.95 -5.69 -8.16
CA LEU A 115 -29.79 -6.87 -7.93
C LEU A 115 -30.88 -6.63 -6.88
N VAL A 116 -30.77 -5.55 -6.08
CA VAL A 116 -31.72 -5.22 -5.01
C VAL A 116 -32.78 -4.22 -5.49
N TRP A 117 -32.37 -3.21 -6.26
CA TRP A 117 -33.25 -2.09 -6.67
C TRP A 117 -33.70 -2.14 -8.13
N SER A 118 -33.38 -3.22 -8.86
CA SER A 118 -33.79 -3.39 -10.26
C SER A 118 -33.37 -2.21 -11.16
N GLY A 119 -32.13 -1.75 -11.01
CA GLY A 119 -31.54 -0.64 -11.77
C GLY A 119 -30.19 -1.00 -12.37
N THR A 120 -29.68 -0.16 -13.28
CA THR A 120 -28.28 -0.23 -13.73
C THR A 120 -27.61 1.09 -13.33
N TYR A 121 -26.43 1.00 -12.72
CA TYR A 121 -25.64 2.17 -12.36
C TYR A 121 -24.22 2.01 -12.88
N THR A 122 -23.57 3.13 -13.19
CA THR A 122 -22.17 3.14 -13.62
C THR A 122 -21.26 3.23 -12.40
N VAL A 123 -20.32 2.31 -12.30
CA VAL A 123 -19.23 2.34 -11.33
C VAL A 123 -17.97 2.81 -12.02
N CYS A 124 -17.24 3.73 -11.38
CA CYS A 124 -15.89 4.10 -11.77
C CYS A 124 -14.87 3.35 -10.91
N TYR A 125 -13.88 2.79 -11.59
CA TYR A 125 -12.70 2.18 -11.00
C TYR A 125 -11.49 3.00 -11.43
N PRO A 126 -10.99 3.88 -10.55
CA PRO A 126 -9.92 4.78 -10.92
C PRO A 126 -8.58 4.02 -10.95
N ILE A 127 -7.75 4.34 -11.94
CA ILE A 127 -6.44 3.72 -12.18
C ILE A 127 -5.38 4.78 -11.90
N GLY A 128 -4.62 4.64 -10.83
CA GLY A 128 -3.64 5.62 -10.37
C GLY A 128 -2.22 5.20 -10.71
N LEU A 129 -1.46 6.11 -11.31
CA LEU A 129 -0.01 5.99 -11.46
C LEU A 129 0.67 6.88 -10.43
N VAL A 130 1.52 6.27 -9.60
CA VAL A 130 2.24 6.97 -8.55
C VAL A 130 3.74 6.83 -8.72
N ARG A 131 4.51 7.87 -8.39
CA ARG A 131 5.98 7.83 -8.52
C ARG A 131 6.67 6.95 -7.47
N LYS A 132 7.66 6.18 -7.91
CA LYS A 132 8.54 5.42 -7.01
C LYS A 132 9.25 6.31 -6.00
N SER A 133 9.83 7.43 -6.44
CA SER A 133 10.53 8.37 -5.55
C SER A 133 9.67 8.92 -4.41
N GLN A 134 8.34 8.91 -4.57
CA GLN A 134 7.40 9.40 -3.57
C GLN A 134 6.90 8.29 -2.66
N TRP A 135 6.56 7.13 -3.22
CA TRP A 135 5.84 6.07 -2.52
C TRP A 135 6.71 4.92 -2.06
N LEU A 136 7.82 4.62 -2.75
CA LEU A 136 8.68 3.47 -2.49
C LEU A 136 10.17 3.86 -2.59
N TRP A 137 10.54 5.00 -1.99
CA TRP A 137 11.87 5.62 -2.18
C TRP A 137 13.03 4.80 -1.60
N LEU A 138 12.78 3.95 -0.60
CA LEU A 138 13.80 3.05 -0.02
C LEU A 138 13.93 1.70 -0.74
N LEU A 139 13.02 1.37 -1.67
CA LEU A 139 13.10 0.10 -2.41
C LEU A 139 14.12 0.18 -3.56
N PRO A 140 14.69 -0.97 -3.98
CA PRO A 140 15.48 -1.04 -5.20
C PRO A 140 14.62 -0.70 -6.42
N ASP A 141 15.27 -0.64 -7.59
CA ASP A 141 14.59 -0.42 -8.86
C ASP A 141 13.49 -1.46 -9.09
N LEU A 142 12.36 -1.00 -9.63
CA LEU A 142 11.22 -1.85 -9.88
C LEU A 142 11.52 -2.81 -11.04
N PRO A 143 11.04 -4.07 -10.99
CA PRO A 143 11.43 -5.07 -11.97
C PRO A 143 10.75 -4.80 -13.33
N LEU A 144 11.57 -4.76 -14.38
CA LEU A 144 11.07 -4.69 -15.76
C LEU A 144 10.47 -6.02 -16.20
N ASP A 145 11.17 -7.12 -15.92
CA ASP A 145 10.70 -8.47 -16.18
C ASP A 145 10.02 -9.07 -14.94
N PHE A 146 9.55 -10.30 -15.02
CA PHE A 146 9.01 -10.97 -13.85
C PHE A 146 10.13 -11.26 -12.84
N PRO A 147 9.91 -10.98 -11.54
CA PRO A 147 10.90 -11.29 -10.52
C PRO A 147 11.10 -12.80 -10.41
N GLU A 148 12.32 -13.19 -10.06
CA GLU A 148 12.62 -14.59 -9.76
C GLU A 148 11.80 -15.08 -8.56
N PRO A 149 11.46 -16.39 -8.47
CA PRO A 149 10.61 -16.91 -7.39
C PRO A 149 11.12 -16.62 -5.97
N ASN A 150 12.42 -16.41 -5.79
CA ASN A 150 13.04 -16.12 -4.48
C ASN A 150 13.57 -14.68 -4.37
N ASP A 151 13.09 -13.76 -5.21
CA ASP A 151 13.42 -12.35 -5.08
C ASP A 151 12.99 -11.83 -3.69
N PRO A 152 13.88 -11.16 -2.93
CA PRO A 152 13.57 -10.74 -1.57
C PRO A 152 12.61 -9.54 -1.51
N ASN A 153 12.46 -8.79 -2.60
CA ASN A 153 11.72 -7.54 -2.64
C ASN A 153 10.40 -7.65 -3.39
N PHE A 154 10.36 -8.46 -4.43
CA PHE A 154 9.24 -8.55 -5.35
C PHE A 154 8.75 -9.99 -5.49
N MET A 155 7.47 -10.13 -5.81
CA MET A 155 6.86 -11.42 -6.12
C MET A 155 5.77 -11.21 -7.18
N LEU A 156 5.17 -12.30 -7.65
CA LEU A 156 4.01 -12.23 -8.52
C LEU A 156 2.73 -12.48 -7.72
N SER A 157 1.61 -11.89 -8.15
CA SER A 157 0.26 -12.27 -7.69
C SER A 157 -0.06 -13.74 -7.97
N THR A 158 0.72 -14.36 -8.84
CA THR A 158 0.68 -15.75 -9.22
C THR A 158 1.69 -16.64 -8.48
N ASP A 159 2.17 -16.20 -7.33
CA ASP A 159 3.05 -17.00 -6.50
C ASP A 159 2.27 -18.14 -5.82
N ARG A 160 2.70 -19.38 -6.06
CA ARG A 160 2.07 -20.59 -5.49
C ARG A 160 2.11 -20.68 -3.96
N ARG A 161 2.92 -19.84 -3.31
CA ARG A 161 3.03 -19.77 -1.84
C ARG A 161 1.94 -18.88 -1.23
N LEU A 162 1.15 -18.18 -2.06
CA LEU A 162 -0.06 -17.48 -1.62
C LEU A 162 -1.20 -18.50 -1.39
N PRO A 163 -2.05 -18.30 -0.36
CA PRO A 163 -3.08 -19.28 0.00
C PRO A 163 -4.21 -19.40 -1.04
N ASP A 164 -4.47 -18.34 -1.82
CA ASP A 164 -5.57 -18.28 -2.79
C ASP A 164 -5.07 -18.51 -4.24
N TRP A 165 -3.90 -19.12 -4.40
CA TRP A 165 -3.22 -19.27 -5.69
C TRP A 165 -4.05 -20.04 -6.74
N ASP A 166 -4.75 -21.08 -6.32
CA ASP A 166 -5.52 -21.99 -7.19
C ASP A 166 -7.04 -21.74 -7.15
N MET A 167 -7.47 -20.68 -6.47
CA MET A 167 -8.89 -20.32 -6.37
C MET A 167 -9.35 -19.60 -7.65
N GLU A 168 -10.49 -20.04 -8.20
CA GLU A 168 -11.10 -19.40 -9.38
C GLU A 168 -11.43 -17.93 -9.09
N GLY A 169 -11.08 -17.05 -10.02
CA GLY A 169 -11.22 -15.60 -9.84
C GLY A 169 -10.14 -14.98 -8.94
N PHE A 170 -9.09 -15.75 -8.62
CA PHE A 170 -7.88 -15.31 -7.92
C PHE A 170 -6.63 -15.94 -8.55
N GLY A 171 -5.46 -15.54 -8.04
CA GLY A 171 -4.17 -16.19 -8.33
C GLY A 171 -3.93 -16.45 -9.81
N ASN A 172 -3.87 -17.74 -10.18
CA ASN A 172 -3.57 -18.21 -11.53
C ASN A 172 -4.66 -17.96 -12.59
N SER A 173 -5.82 -17.44 -12.19
CA SER A 173 -6.93 -17.12 -13.10
C SER A 173 -6.61 -15.94 -14.03
N PHE A 174 -5.61 -15.12 -13.67
CA PHE A 174 -5.32 -13.86 -14.34
C PHE A 174 -3.84 -13.73 -14.74
N TYR A 175 -3.54 -12.68 -15.53
CA TYR A 175 -2.16 -12.33 -15.86
C TYR A 175 -1.38 -11.94 -14.59
N PRO A 176 -0.11 -12.37 -14.43
CA PRO A 176 0.69 -12.04 -13.25
C PRO A 176 0.85 -10.53 -13.03
N ILE A 177 0.61 -10.09 -11.79
CA ILE A 177 0.84 -8.72 -11.35
C ILE A 177 2.10 -8.72 -10.48
N LYS A 178 3.01 -7.79 -10.70
CA LYS A 178 4.19 -7.59 -9.85
C LYS A 178 3.77 -6.97 -8.51
N LEU A 179 4.10 -7.64 -7.41
CA LEU A 179 3.80 -7.23 -6.04
C LEU A 179 5.11 -7.01 -5.28
N LEU A 180 5.04 -6.32 -4.15
CA LEU A 180 6.09 -6.39 -3.15
C LEU A 180 5.97 -7.71 -2.37
N THR A 181 7.08 -8.22 -1.84
CA THR A 181 6.98 -9.26 -0.80
C THR A 181 6.26 -8.70 0.43
N PRO A 182 5.60 -9.55 1.24
CA PRO A 182 4.88 -9.08 2.43
C PRO A 182 5.77 -8.26 3.38
N ALA A 183 7.04 -8.64 3.55
CA ALA A 183 8.00 -7.90 4.35
C ALA A 183 8.24 -6.49 3.80
N ARG A 184 8.53 -6.34 2.49
CA ARG A 184 8.73 -5.02 1.86
C ARG A 184 7.47 -4.17 1.84
N TRP A 185 6.30 -4.77 1.69
CA TRP A 185 5.02 -4.06 1.80
C TRP A 185 4.82 -3.45 3.19
N ILE A 186 5.01 -4.24 4.26
CA ILE A 186 4.91 -3.77 5.65
C ILE A 186 5.87 -2.60 5.91
N GLU A 187 7.12 -2.75 5.50
CA GLU A 187 8.14 -1.71 5.66
C GLU A 187 7.76 -0.42 4.94
N SER A 188 7.25 -0.55 3.71
CA SER A 188 6.83 0.58 2.89
C SER A 188 5.64 1.33 3.50
N LEU A 189 4.70 0.64 4.15
CA LEU A 189 3.60 1.27 4.89
C LEU A 189 4.10 2.09 6.09
N PHE A 190 5.04 1.55 6.86
CA PHE A 190 5.67 2.30 7.95
C PHE A 190 6.49 3.48 7.43
N CYS A 191 7.12 3.38 6.26
CA CYS A 191 7.76 4.53 5.62
C CYS A 191 6.74 5.64 5.34
N GLN A 192 5.54 5.30 4.83
CA GLN A 192 4.50 6.30 4.59
C GLN A 192 4.04 6.97 5.89
N GLU A 193 3.84 6.17 6.95
CA GLU A 193 3.50 6.68 8.28
C GLU A 193 4.51 7.70 8.79
N ILE A 194 5.80 7.35 8.71
CA ILE A 194 6.88 8.22 9.16
C ILE A 194 6.88 9.50 8.32
N ARG A 195 6.85 9.40 6.98
CA ARG A 195 6.85 10.59 6.10
C ARG A 195 5.69 11.53 6.41
N ASP A 196 4.50 10.96 6.59
CA ASP A 196 3.25 11.71 6.77
C ASP A 196 2.97 12.07 8.24
N SER A 197 3.91 11.88 9.16
CA SER A 197 3.76 12.31 10.54
C SER A 197 3.60 13.83 10.69
N SER A 198 4.09 14.59 9.70
CA SER A 198 4.03 16.06 9.68
C SER A 198 2.81 16.65 8.98
N LEU A 199 1.81 15.85 8.60
CA LEU A 199 0.61 16.37 7.95
C LEU A 199 -0.14 17.40 8.81
N THR A 200 -0.77 18.39 8.19
CA THR A 200 -1.54 19.42 8.92
C THR A 200 -2.89 18.91 9.42
N ASP A 201 -3.47 17.97 8.68
CA ASP A 201 -4.71 17.29 8.99
C ASP A 201 -4.39 15.85 9.37
N ASP A 202 -5.07 15.35 10.41
CA ASP A 202 -4.91 13.95 10.79
C ASP A 202 -5.52 13.04 9.71
N LEU A 203 -4.81 11.96 9.38
CA LEU A 203 -5.39 10.89 8.60
C LEU A 203 -6.51 10.26 9.41
N SER A 204 -7.60 9.87 8.74
CA SER A 204 -8.70 9.19 9.44
C SER A 204 -8.28 7.82 9.97
N GLU A 205 -7.25 7.21 9.37
CA GLU A 205 -6.65 5.95 9.74
C GLU A 205 -5.14 5.97 9.43
N PRO A 206 -4.27 5.31 10.22
CA PRO A 206 -2.85 5.25 9.96
C PRO A 206 -2.52 4.33 8.76
N TRP A 207 -1.42 4.63 8.05
CA TRP A 207 -0.92 3.82 6.93
C TRP A 207 -0.64 2.38 7.32
N HIS A 208 -0.18 2.14 8.54
CA HIS A 208 0.17 0.81 9.03
C HIS A 208 -1.03 0.00 9.55
N ARG A 209 -2.27 0.52 9.51
CA ARG A 209 -3.47 -0.24 9.91
C ARG A 209 -3.58 -1.60 9.21
N PRO A 210 -3.39 -1.72 7.87
CA PRO A 210 -3.48 -3.00 7.18
C PRO A 210 -2.50 -4.07 7.70
N VAL A 211 -1.40 -3.66 8.34
CA VAL A 211 -0.40 -4.59 8.91
C VAL A 211 -0.99 -5.44 10.03
N LYS A 212 -1.89 -4.87 10.84
CA LYS A 212 -2.56 -5.60 11.91
C LYS A 212 -3.51 -6.65 11.35
N ASP A 213 -4.32 -6.26 10.37
CA ASP A 213 -5.24 -7.18 9.69
C ASP A 213 -4.48 -8.30 8.96
N PHE A 214 -3.36 -7.98 8.29
CA PHE A 214 -2.43 -8.96 7.71
C PHE A 214 -1.92 -9.94 8.79
N HIS A 215 -1.47 -9.43 9.95
CA HIS A 215 -0.95 -10.26 11.03
C HIS A 215 -1.99 -11.24 11.57
N GLU A 216 -3.21 -10.75 11.80
CA GLU A 216 -4.29 -11.53 12.39
C GLU A 216 -4.83 -12.59 11.43
N ARG A 217 -4.84 -12.32 10.13
CA ARG A 217 -5.56 -13.14 9.13
C ARG A 217 -4.66 -13.95 8.22
N LEU A 218 -3.55 -13.38 7.75
CA LEU A 218 -2.74 -13.97 6.67
C LEU A 218 -1.37 -14.44 7.13
N ALA A 219 -0.70 -13.73 8.03
CA ALA A 219 0.70 -13.96 8.38
C ALA A 219 1.06 -15.41 8.77
N ARG A 220 0.14 -16.12 9.46
CA ARG A 220 0.36 -17.51 9.91
C ARG A 220 0.03 -18.55 8.83
N LEU A 221 -0.61 -18.14 7.74
CA LEU A 221 -0.98 -19.01 6.63
C LEU A 221 0.09 -19.04 5.53
N LEU A 222 0.94 -18.02 5.47
CA LEU A 222 1.99 -17.92 4.46
C LEU A 222 3.14 -18.89 4.72
N HIS A 223 3.75 -19.38 3.63
CA HIS A 223 4.97 -20.16 3.71
C HIS A 223 6.09 -19.34 4.39
N PRO A 224 6.95 -19.93 5.26
CA PRO A 224 7.99 -19.17 5.97
C PRO A 224 8.98 -18.44 5.05
N GLU A 225 9.23 -18.98 3.86
CA GLU A 225 10.06 -18.31 2.84
C GLU A 225 9.39 -17.07 2.24
N LEU A 226 8.06 -17.03 2.23
CA LEU A 226 7.30 -15.89 1.75
C LEU A 226 7.09 -14.85 2.86
N PHE A 227 6.84 -15.31 4.09
CA PHE A 227 6.76 -14.45 5.25
C PHE A 227 7.25 -15.14 6.53
N HIS A 228 8.24 -14.50 7.16
CA HIS A 228 8.60 -14.68 8.56
C HIS A 228 8.94 -13.31 9.13
N VAL A 229 8.73 -13.08 10.44
CA VAL A 229 9.02 -11.79 11.07
C VAL A 229 10.48 -11.36 10.88
N ASP A 230 11.39 -12.32 10.73
CA ASP A 230 12.82 -12.04 10.49
C ASP A 230 13.15 -11.59 9.08
N LEU A 231 12.22 -11.72 8.13
CA LEU A 231 12.37 -11.14 6.79
C LEU A 231 12.14 -9.61 6.81
N ILE A 232 11.46 -9.10 7.83
CA ILE A 232 11.32 -7.66 8.07
C ILE A 232 12.64 -7.12 8.62
N GLN A 233 13.18 -6.08 8.00
CA GLN A 233 14.42 -5.43 8.41
C GLN A 233 14.21 -4.53 9.61
N GLN A 234 15.27 -4.31 10.40
CA GLN A 234 15.27 -3.21 11.36
C GLN A 234 15.33 -1.87 10.61
N PRO A 235 14.69 -0.80 11.13
CA PRO A 235 13.93 -0.74 12.39
C PRO A 235 12.48 -1.25 12.28
N PHE A 236 11.98 -1.56 11.07
CA PHE A 236 10.58 -1.88 10.82
C PHE A 236 10.09 -3.16 11.51
N ARG A 237 10.97 -4.13 11.77
CA ARG A 237 10.64 -5.32 12.57
C ARG A 237 10.17 -4.93 13.97
N THR A 238 10.76 -3.88 14.54
CA THR A 238 10.35 -3.33 15.83
C THR A 238 8.95 -2.74 15.75
N PHE A 239 8.66 -1.94 14.72
CA PHE A 239 7.32 -1.39 14.51
C PHE A 239 6.28 -2.49 14.30
N TYR A 240 6.60 -3.51 13.51
CA TYR A 240 5.72 -4.66 13.34
C TYR A 240 5.38 -5.33 14.67
N LYS A 241 6.39 -5.60 15.52
CA LYS A 241 6.20 -6.20 16.85
C LYS A 241 5.36 -5.31 17.77
N LEU A 242 5.64 -4.00 17.81
CA LEU A 242 4.89 -3.05 18.65
C LEU A 242 3.43 -2.91 18.21
N ASN A 243 3.18 -2.90 16.90
CA ASN A 243 1.87 -2.76 16.31
C ASN A 243 1.00 -4.02 16.47
N THR A 244 1.61 -5.21 16.36
CA THR A 244 0.88 -6.50 16.40
C THR A 244 0.80 -7.13 17.78
N ASN A 245 1.72 -6.80 18.69
CA ASN A 245 1.72 -7.26 20.08
C ASN A 245 1.49 -6.07 21.04
N TRP A 246 0.26 -5.55 21.00
CA TRP A 246 -0.09 -4.33 21.72
C TRP A 246 0.06 -4.49 23.23
N ARG A 247 0.84 -3.59 23.84
CA ARG A 247 0.92 -3.36 25.30
C ARG A 247 0.66 -1.88 25.59
N PRO A 248 0.30 -1.50 26.84
CA PRO A 248 0.00 -0.10 27.16
C PRO A 248 1.07 0.92 26.75
N LEU A 249 2.35 0.54 26.75
CA LEU A 249 3.46 1.39 26.33
C LEU A 249 3.93 1.19 24.88
N SER A 250 3.29 0.29 24.11
CA SER A 250 3.68 0.04 22.72
C SER A 250 3.44 1.26 21.83
N PHE A 251 2.28 1.91 21.97
CA PHE A 251 1.93 3.07 21.17
C PHE A 251 2.87 4.26 21.43
N PRO A 252 3.06 4.74 22.69
CA PRO A 252 3.99 5.85 22.92
C PRO A 252 5.43 5.56 22.50
N LEU A 253 5.90 4.32 22.69
CA LEU A 253 7.24 3.93 22.24
C LEU A 253 7.33 3.95 20.71
N MET A 254 6.33 3.43 20.00
CA MET A 254 6.29 3.43 18.53
C MET A 254 6.31 4.85 17.97
N GLU A 255 5.50 5.75 18.51
CA GLU A 255 5.47 7.18 18.14
C GLU A 255 6.84 7.85 18.31
N LEU A 256 7.51 7.64 19.44
CA LEU A 256 8.85 8.20 19.70
C LEU A 256 9.92 7.64 18.76
N LEU A 257 9.86 6.34 18.45
CA LEU A 257 10.79 5.70 17.53
C LEU A 257 10.57 6.19 16.09
N MET A 258 9.32 6.36 15.66
CA MET A 258 8.98 6.92 14.35
C MET A 258 9.39 8.39 14.24
N ALA A 259 9.14 9.20 15.27
CA ALA A 259 9.60 10.60 15.33
C ALA A 259 11.12 10.70 15.24
N ARG A 260 11.85 9.78 15.88
CA ARG A 260 13.31 9.73 15.78
C ARG A 260 13.79 9.44 14.36
N LEU A 261 13.20 8.45 13.69
CA LEU A 261 13.53 8.18 12.28
C LEU A 261 13.15 9.33 11.36
N TRP A 262 12.01 9.97 11.60
CA TRP A 262 11.59 11.16 10.86
C TRP A 262 12.63 12.27 10.96
N GLU A 263 13.12 12.58 12.17
CA GLU A 263 14.18 13.57 12.39
C GLU A 263 15.48 13.19 11.66
N GLU A 264 15.89 11.93 11.74
CA GLU A 264 17.10 11.42 11.08
C GLU A 264 17.00 11.50 9.55
N TRP A 265 15.86 11.11 8.98
CA TRP A 265 15.64 11.12 7.53
C TRP A 265 15.48 12.53 6.97
N GLN A 266 14.81 13.42 7.71
CA GLN A 266 14.72 14.86 7.40
C GLN A 266 16.12 15.48 7.37
N LYS A 267 16.92 15.25 8.42
CA LYS A 267 18.29 15.77 8.51
C LYS A 267 19.19 15.25 7.38
N ALA A 268 19.00 13.99 6.97
CA ALA A 268 19.75 13.39 5.88
C ALA A 268 19.27 13.82 4.49
N GLY A 269 18.11 14.48 4.36
CA GLY A 269 17.49 14.80 3.07
C GLY A 269 17.06 13.55 2.28
N SER A 270 16.87 12.42 2.95
CA SER A 270 16.62 11.10 2.34
C SER A 270 15.14 10.76 2.18
N MET A 271 14.26 11.52 2.83
CA MET A 271 12.81 11.31 2.80
C MET A 271 12.15 12.37 1.91
N PRO A 272 11.28 11.96 0.96
CA PRO A 272 10.53 12.89 0.14
C PRO A 272 9.54 13.69 0.98
N ASN A 273 9.17 14.87 0.49
CA ASN A 273 8.09 15.63 1.12
C ASN A 273 6.76 14.85 1.04
N PRO A 274 5.86 14.99 2.02
CA PRO A 274 4.50 14.47 1.90
C PRO A 274 3.79 15.01 0.65
N VAL A 275 2.97 14.17 0.01
CA VAL A 275 2.11 14.57 -1.12
C VAL A 275 1.01 15.54 -0.66
N PHE A 276 0.65 15.43 0.61
CA PHE A 276 -0.41 16.16 1.26
C PHE A 276 0.13 17.36 2.05
N PRO A 277 -0.66 18.42 2.32
CA PRO A 277 -0.20 19.56 3.09
C PRO A 277 0.37 19.15 4.46
N PHE A 278 1.51 19.73 4.80
CA PHE A 278 2.30 19.37 5.97
C PHE A 278 2.91 20.61 6.64
N ASP A 279 3.19 20.51 7.94
CA ASP A 279 3.82 21.54 8.76
C ASP A 279 4.90 20.90 9.65
N ILE A 280 6.15 21.04 9.19
CA ILE A 280 7.34 20.50 9.85
C ILE A 280 7.53 21.12 11.24
N GLU A 281 7.28 22.41 11.41
CA GLU A 281 7.56 23.11 12.67
C GLU A 281 6.50 22.78 13.72
N ARG A 282 5.23 22.69 13.33
CA ARG A 282 4.17 22.16 14.20
C ARG A 282 4.45 20.73 14.62
N HIS A 283 4.90 19.86 13.70
CA HIS A 283 5.25 18.48 14.03
C HIS A 283 6.38 18.43 15.06
N LYS A 284 7.49 19.16 14.86
CA LYS A 284 8.60 19.24 15.83
C LYS A 284 8.12 19.67 17.22
N GLN A 285 7.26 20.68 17.30
CA GLN A 285 6.68 21.12 18.58
C GLN A 285 5.85 20.04 19.27
N ASN A 286 5.09 19.24 18.50
CA ASN A 286 4.32 18.13 19.03
C ASN A 286 5.21 17.01 19.54
N VAL A 287 6.27 16.66 18.79
CA VAL A 287 7.27 15.65 19.19
C VAL A 287 7.95 16.05 20.50
N GLU A 288 8.36 17.31 20.65
CA GLU A 288 8.99 17.78 21.90
C GLU A 288 8.05 17.70 23.12
N LYS A 289 6.77 18.05 22.94
CA LYS A 289 5.75 17.86 24.00
C LYS A 289 5.57 16.37 24.33
N PHE A 290 5.61 15.50 23.34
CA PHE A 290 5.44 14.06 23.54
C PHE A 290 6.64 13.43 24.27
N LYS A 291 7.87 13.84 23.92
CA LYS A 291 9.11 13.46 24.63
C LYS A 291 9.08 13.86 26.11
N GLN A 292 8.48 15.00 26.45
CA GLN A 292 8.31 15.42 27.84
C GLN A 292 7.35 14.51 28.64
N ALA A 293 6.31 13.98 27.99
CA ALA A 293 5.35 13.08 28.63
C ALA A 293 5.90 11.64 28.79
N PHE A 294 6.78 11.21 27.88
CA PHE A 294 7.35 9.86 27.84
C PHE A 294 8.88 9.93 27.71
N PRO A 295 9.62 10.07 28.83
CA PRO A 295 11.03 10.44 28.81
C PRO A 295 11.95 9.26 28.47
N TYR A 296 11.91 8.79 27.22
CA TYR A 296 12.95 7.95 26.67
C TYR A 296 14.13 8.81 26.22
N SER A 297 15.35 8.46 26.61
CA SER A 297 16.55 9.13 26.08
C SER A 297 16.74 8.81 24.59
N ASP A 298 17.25 9.76 23.83
CA ASP A 298 17.63 9.59 22.41
C ASP A 298 18.56 8.39 22.19
N ASN A 299 19.50 8.17 23.11
CA ASN A 299 20.41 7.01 23.08
C ASN A 299 19.63 5.70 23.17
N LYS A 300 18.62 5.65 24.06
CA LYS A 300 17.79 4.45 24.21
C LYS A 300 16.92 4.21 22.99
N LEU A 301 16.32 5.24 22.41
CA LEU A 301 15.55 5.13 21.18
C LEU A 301 16.45 4.63 20.02
N SER A 302 17.64 5.21 19.88
CA SER A 302 18.62 4.81 18.85
C SER A 302 19.14 3.38 19.04
N GLU A 303 19.24 2.90 20.29
CA GLU A 303 19.57 1.50 20.59
C GLU A 303 18.43 0.57 20.14
N ILE A 304 17.18 0.89 20.48
CA ILE A 304 16.00 0.10 20.12
C ILE A 304 15.82 0.05 18.59
N LEU A 305 16.00 1.17 17.89
CA LEU A 305 15.92 1.20 16.42
C LEU A 305 16.93 0.24 15.75
N ARG A 306 18.12 0.09 16.33
CA ARG A 306 19.19 -0.76 15.79
C ARG A 306 19.03 -2.23 16.18
N ASN A 307 18.74 -2.50 17.45
CA ASN A 307 18.79 -3.84 18.02
C ASN A 307 17.41 -4.49 18.13
N GLY A 308 16.35 -3.69 18.14
CA GLY A 308 14.99 -4.10 18.43
C GLY A 308 14.59 -3.94 19.88
N VAL A 309 13.30 -4.20 20.14
CA VAL A 309 12.70 -4.35 21.48
C VAL A 309 12.90 -5.72 22.08
#